data_AF-A0A2M8A4B4-F1
#
_entry.id   AF-A0A2M8A4B4-F1
#
_cell.length_a   1.000
_cell.length_b   1.000
_cell.length_c   1.000
_cell.angle_alpha   90.00
_cell.angle_beta   90.00
_cell.angle_gamma   90.00
#
_symmetry.space_group_name_H-M   'P 1'
#
loop_
_entity.id
_entity.type
_entity.pdbx_description
1 polymer ?
#
loop_
_entity_poly.entity_id
_entity_poly.type
_entity_poly.pdbx_seq_one_letter_code
_entity_poly.pdbx_strand_id
1 'polypeptide(L)' 'MAVLKVIEILSNSSESWEDATKKGVEKASKSLKGIRSVYIQDQSATVKDGKVSEFRVNLKITFELE' A
#
# COMPACT_ATOMS: atom_id res chain seq x y z
N MET A 1 26.03 -7.04 3.75
CA MET A 1 25.49 -5.89 3.01
C MET A 1 24.05 -6.24 2.67
N ALA A 2 23.07 -5.54 3.23
CA ALA A 2 21.66 -5.84 2.96
C ALA A 2 21.24 -5.16 1.65
N VAL A 3 20.69 -5.93 0.71
CA VAL A 3 20.07 -5.40 -0.51
C VAL A 3 18.57 -5.38 -0.29
N LEU A 4 17.97 -4.20 -0.41
CA LEU A 4 16.53 -4.03 -0.28
C LEU A 4 15.92 -3.92 -1.67
N LYS A 5 14.79 -4.60 -1.88
CA LYS A 5 13.95 -4.42 -3.05
C LYS A 5 12.76 -3.56 -2.69
N VAL A 6 12.44 -2.63 -3.60
CA VAL A 6 11.25 -1.80 -3.52
C VAL A 6 10.30 -2.21 -4.62
N ILE A 7 9.03 -2.42 -4.29
CA ILE A 7 7.95 -2.60 -5.25
C ILE A 7 6.87 -1.56 -5.03
N GLU A 8 6.11 -1.25 -6.07
CA GLU A 8 4.95 -0.38 -6.00
C GLU A 8 3.66 -1.22 -6.09
N ILE A 9 2.70 -0.94 -5.21
CA ILE A 9 1.37 -1.54 -5.24
C ILE A 9 0.30 -0.46 -5.06
N LEU A 10 -0.88 -0.69 -5.63
CA LEU A 10 -2.08 0.11 -5.36
C LEU A 10 -2.97 -0.64 -4.38
N SER A 11 -3.36 0.00 -3.28
CA SER A 11 -4.34 -0.54 -2.34
C SER A 11 -5.52 0.42 -2.16
N ASN A 12 -6.66 -0.10 -1.73
CA ASN A 12 -7.86 0.68 -1.50
C ASN A 12 -8.60 0.29 -0.22
N SER A 13 -9.47 1.20 0.23
CA SER A 13 -10.41 0.97 1.32
C SER A 13 -11.64 1.87 1.17
N SER A 14 -12.79 1.40 1.64
CA SER A 14 -13.99 2.22 1.79
C SER A 14 -13.98 3.10 3.05
N GLU A 15 -13.02 2.91 3.94
CA GLU A 15 -12.98 3.57 5.26
C GLU A 15 -12.05 4.79 5.27
N SER A 16 -10.76 4.61 4.99
CA SER A 16 -9.77 5.69 4.97
C SER A 16 -8.48 5.30 4.21
N TRP A 17 -7.60 6.28 3.98
CA TRP A 17 -6.27 6.02 3.40
C TRP A 17 -5.36 5.22 4.35
N GLU A 18 -5.49 5.39 5.67
CA GLU A 18 -4.74 4.63 6.68
C GLU A 18 -5.15 3.15 6.66
N ASP A 19 -6.45 2.86 6.54
CA ASP A 19 -6.93 1.50 6.41
C ASP A 19 -6.49 0.87 5.09
N ALA A 20 -6.55 1.61 3.98
CA ALA A 20 -6.01 1.17 2.69
C ALA A 20 -4.51 0.84 2.78
N THR A 21 -3.74 1.63 3.53
CA THR A 21 -2.31 1.38 3.75
C THR A 21 -2.09 0.08 4.53
N LYS A 22 -2.83 -0.14 5.63
CA LYS A 22 -2.75 -1.37 6.42
C LYS A 22 -3.10 -2.60 5.59
N LYS A 23 -4.19 -2.54 4.82
CA LYS A 23 -4.64 -3.62 3.91
C LYS A 23 -3.61 -3.94 2.84
N GLY A 24 -2.99 -2.92 2.24
CA GLY A 24 -1.92 -3.09 1.26
C GLY A 24 -0.72 -3.85 1.83
N VAL A 25 -0.26 -3.47 3.01
CA VAL A 25 0.85 -4.15 3.70
C VAL A 25 0.48 -5.58 4.11
N GLU A 26 -0.73 -5.80 4.64
CA GLU A 26 -1.21 -7.13 5.03
C GLU A 26 -1.34 -8.08 3.82
N LYS A 27 -1.77 -7.57 2.67
CA LYS A 27 -1.82 -8.37 1.45
C LYS A 27 -0.42 -8.70 0.94
N ALA A 28 0.50 -7.73 0.96
CA ALA A 28 1.87 -7.93 0.51
C ALA A 28 2.65 -8.91 1.39
N SER A 29 2.42 -8.90 2.72
CA SER A 29 3.09 -9.80 3.67
C SER A 29 2.75 -11.28 3.49
N LYS A 30 1.67 -11.59 2.76
CA LYS A 30 1.32 -12.97 2.38
C LYS A 30 2.31 -13.56 1.38
N SER A 31 2.94 -12.74 0.53
CA SER A 31 3.91 -13.19 -0.48
C SER A 31 5.34 -12.73 -0.23
N LEU A 32 5.53 -11.61 0.48
CA LEU A 32 6.84 -11.02 0.72
C LEU A 32 7.25 -11.20 2.18
N LYS A 33 8.48 -11.65 2.41
CA LYS A 33 9.11 -11.73 3.73
C LYS A 33 10.03 -10.54 3.94
N GLY A 34 10.33 -10.22 5.20
CA GLY A 34 11.27 -9.14 5.54
C GLY A 34 10.82 -7.74 5.15
N ILE A 35 9.50 -7.45 5.09
CA ILE A 35 9.01 -6.07 4.91
C ILE A 35 9.51 -5.20 6.07
N ARG A 36 10.22 -4.11 5.74
CA ARG A 36 10.80 -3.19 6.71
C ARG A 36 10.05 -1.87 6.80
N SER A 37 9.54 -1.39 5.67
CA SER A 37 8.87 -0.11 5.59
C SER A 37 7.91 -0.05 4.41
N VAL A 38 6.96 0.87 4.52
CA VAL A 38 6.07 1.29 3.44
C VAL A 38 6.14 2.81 3.33
N TYR A 39 6.23 3.31 2.10
CA TYR A 39 6.17 4.72 1.77
C TYR A 39 4.90 4.97 0.95
N ILE A 40 4.09 5.96 1.34
CA ILE A 40 2.93 6.37 0.55
C ILE A 40 3.44 7.34 -0.49
N GLN A 41 3.37 6.95 -1.77
CA GLN A 41 3.75 7.83 -2.86
C GLN A 41 2.65 8.84 -3.14
N ASP A 42 1.43 8.34 -3.32
CA ASP A 42 0.27 9.16 -3.69
C ASP A 42 -0.98 8.63 -2.98
N GLN A 43 -1.89 9.56 -2.71
CA GLN A 43 -3.22 9.28 -2.19
C GLN A 43 -4.25 9.79 -3.19
N SER A 44 -5.23 8.96 -3.52
CA SER A 44 -6.34 9.33 -4.39
C SER A 44 -7.64 8.77 -3.85
N ALA A 45 -8.77 9.16 -4.45
CA ALA A 45 -10.06 8.61 -4.12
C ALA A 45 -10.91 8.45 -5.38
N THR A 46 -11.76 7.44 -5.42
CA THR A 46 -12.80 7.33 -6.45
C THR A 46 -14.04 8.09 -6.02
N VAL A 47 -14.72 8.68 -6.99
CA VAL A 47 -15.98 9.39 -6.77
C VAL A 47 -17.07 8.68 -7.56
N LYS A 48 -18.17 8.36 -6.89
CA LYS A 48 -19.38 7.79 -7.48
C LYS A 48 -20.59 8.60 -6.99
N ASP A 49 -21.42 9.03 -7.92
CA ASP A 49 -22.63 9.82 -7.63
C ASP A 49 -22.36 11.06 -6.76
N GLY A 50 -21.23 11.73 -7.03
CA GLY A 50 -20.79 12.92 -6.29
C GLY A 50 -20.25 12.65 -4.88
N LYS A 51 -20.09 11.39 -4.48
CA LYS A 51 -19.57 10.99 -3.17
C LYS A 51 -18.29 10.18 -3.31
N VAL A 52 -17.38 10.31 -2.35
CA VAL A 52 -16.20 9.46 -2.27
C VAL A 52 -16.65 8.01 -2.05
N SER A 53 -16.18 7.10 -2.91
CA SER A 53 -16.53 5.68 -2.89
C SER A 53 -15.40 4.82 -2.32
N GLU A 54 -14.15 5.09 -2.68
CA GLU A 54 -12.97 4.39 -2.16
C GLU A 54 -11.81 5.36 -2.00
N PHE A 55 -11.03 5.16 -0.94
CA PHE A 55 -9.73 5.76 -0.72
C PHE A 55 -8.67 4.83 -1.27
N ARG A 56 -7.75 5.35 -2.07
CA ARG A 56 -6.69 4.60 -2.75
C ARG A 56 -5.32 5.15 -2.38
N VAL A 57 -4.35 4.26 -2.20
CA VAL A 57 -2.97 4.59 -1.87
C VAL A 57 -2.02 3.84 -2.79
N ASN A 58 -1.10 4.57 -3.43
CA ASN A 58 0.06 3.99 -4.09
C ASN A 58 1.15 3.81 -3.03
N LEU A 59 1.50 2.56 -2.74
CA LEU A 59 2.45 2.19 -1.71
C LEU A 59 3.73 1.67 -2.34
N LYS A 60 4.87 2.21 -1.90
CA LYS A 60 6.19 1.64 -2.12
C LYS A 60 6.59 0.79 -0.93
N ILE A 61 6.58 -0.54 -1.10
CA ILE A 61 6.93 -1.50 -0.06
C ILE A 61 8.40 -1.88 -0.22
N THR A 62 9.16 -1.70 0.85
CA THR A 62 10.58 -2.06 0.93
C THR A 62 10.74 -3.33 1.74
N PHE A 63 11.41 -4.32 1.18
CA PHE A 63 11.70 -5.59 1.85
C PHE A 63 13.11 -6.07 1.52
N GLU A 64 13.68 -6.86 2.43
CA GLU A 64 15.01 -7.42 2.29
C GLU A 64 15.01 -8.61 1.33
N LEU A 65 16.03 -8.70 0.48
CA LEU A 65 16.25 -9.87 -0.36
C LEU A 65 17.09 -10.89 0.42
N GLU A 66 16.59 -12.13 0.47
CA GLU A 66 17.35 -13.30 0.95
C GLU A 66 18.28 -13.84 -0.14
#